data_AF-A0A3D3FJC9-F1
#
_entry.id   AF-A0A3D3FJC9-F1
#
_cell.length_a   1.000
_cell.length_b   1.000
_cell.length_c   1.000
_cell.angle_alpha   90.00
_cell.angle_beta   90.00
_cell.angle_gamma   90.00
#
_symmetry.space_group_name_H-M   'P 1'
#
loop_
_entity.id
_entity.type
_entity.pdbx_description
1 polymer ?
#
loop_
_entity_poly.entity_id
_entity_poly.type
_entity_poly.pdbx_seq_one_letter_code
_entity_poly.pdbx_strand_id
1 'polypeptide(L)'
;MNAVIRRISIVSVLAACFLSALPLSAQNRLKLATTTSTEQSGLLSLLLPVFEKKTGLTVDVVAVGTGAAIKLGEKGDADVLLVHARAQEDAFMAAGFGD
;
A
#
# COMPACT_ATOMS: atom_id res chain seq x y z
N MET A 1 2.30 -36.74 -35.60
CA MET A 1 1.93 -36.32 -34.23
C MET A 1 2.97 -35.43 -33.56
N ASN A 2 4.27 -35.78 -33.59
CA ASN A 2 5.32 -35.01 -32.88
C ASN A 2 5.51 -33.56 -33.36
N ALA A 3 5.31 -33.27 -34.65
CA ALA A 3 5.42 -31.91 -35.20
C ALA A 3 4.27 -30.99 -34.75
N VAL A 4 3.08 -31.55 -34.51
CA VAL A 4 1.90 -30.80 -34.04
C VAL A 4 2.05 -30.45 -32.57
N ILE A 5 2.50 -31.43 -31.76
CA ILE A 5 2.77 -31.25 -30.32
C ILE A 5 3.87 -30.19 -30.11
N ARG A 6 4.96 -30.23 -30.89
CA ARG A 6 6.05 -29.22 -30.80
C ARG A 6 5.59 -27.81 -31.17
N ARG A 7 4.69 -27.67 -32.16
CA ARG A 7 4.11 -26.37 -32.56
C ARG A 7 3.20 -25.80 -31.47
N ILE A 8 2.38 -26.64 -30.84
CA ILE A 8 1.51 -26.25 -29.72
C ILE A 8 2.37 -25.78 -28.54
N SER A 9 3.43 -26.50 -28.18
CA SER A 9 4.33 -26.11 -27.08
C SER A 9 5.04 -24.77 -27.33
N ILE A 10 5.47 -24.48 -28.57
CA ILE A 10 6.12 -23.21 -28.91
C ILE A 10 5.13 -22.04 -28.80
N VAL A 11 3.89 -22.22 -29.29
CA VAL A 11 2.84 -21.19 -29.19
C VAL A 11 2.47 -20.91 -27.73
N SER A 12 2.40 -21.94 -26.88
CA SER A 12 2.11 -21.79 -25.45
C SER A 12 3.21 -21.03 -24.70
N VAL A 13 4.49 -21.28 -25.02
CA VAL A 13 5.63 -20.56 -24.41
C VAL A 13 5.67 -19.10 -24.89
N LEU A 14 5.41 -18.86 -26.18
CA LEU A 14 5.37 -17.50 -26.72
C LEU A 14 4.24 -16.67 -26.12
N ALA A 15 3.07 -17.29 -25.91
CA ALA A 15 1.92 -16.64 -25.25
C ALA A 15 2.20 -16.31 -23.78
N ALA A 16 2.91 -17.19 -23.05
CA ALA A 16 3.31 -16.94 -21.67
C ALA A 16 4.30 -15.76 -21.55
N CYS A 17 5.26 -15.64 -22.47
CA CYS A 17 6.17 -14.50 -22.53
C CYS A 17 5.48 -13.18 -22.90
N PHE A 18 4.40 -13.24 -23.69
CA PHE A 18 3.62 -12.04 -24.04
C PHE A 18 2.79 -11.53 -22.86
N LEU A 19 2.31 -12.43 -22.00
CA LEU A 19 1.54 -12.08 -20.79
C LEU A 19 2.41 -11.44 -19.70
N SER A 20 3.70 -11.80 -19.62
CA SER A 20 4.64 -11.18 -18.66
C SER A 20 5.07 -9.75 -19.03
N ALA A 21 4.70 -9.27 -20.23
CA ALA A 21 5.03 -7.93 -20.70
C ALA A 21 3.94 -6.88 -20.41
N LEU A 22 2.88 -7.25 -19.68
CA LEU A 22 1.91 -6.26 -19.23
C LEU A 22 2.57 -5.30 -18.24
N PRO A 23 2.49 -3.97 -18.46
CA PRO A 23 3.01 -3.02 -17.50
C PRO A 23 2.22 -3.20 -16.19
N LEU A 24 2.92 -3.65 -15.14
CA LEU A 24 2.39 -3.62 -13.80
C LEU A 24 2.32 -2.15 -13.39
N SER A 25 1.15 -1.52 -13.61
CA SER A 25 0.92 -0.19 -13.09
C SER A 25 0.93 -0.29 -11.58
N ALA A 26 2.00 0.18 -10.94
CA ALA A 26 1.99 0.41 -9.50
C ALA A 26 0.76 1.25 -9.18
N GLN A 27 -0.03 0.83 -8.19
CA GLN A 27 -1.09 1.69 -7.69
C GLN A 27 -0.38 2.90 -7.07
N ASN A 28 -0.57 4.08 -7.66
CA ASN A 28 -0.09 5.35 -7.13
C ASN A 28 -0.93 5.76 -5.90
N ARG A 29 -1.08 4.86 -4.92
CA ARG A 29 -1.91 5.07 -3.73
C ARG A 29 -1.17 4.62 -2.48
N LEU A 30 -1.36 5.36 -1.39
CA LEU A 30 -0.86 5.06 -0.05
C LEU A 30 -2.04 5.06 0.93
N LYS A 31 -2.14 4.05 1.78
CA LYS A 31 -3.10 3.99 2.88
C LYS A 31 -2.49 4.52 4.16
N LEU A 32 -3.02 5.62 4.66
CA LEU A 32 -2.64 6.24 5.92
C LEU A 32 -3.66 5.89 7.00
N ALA A 33 -3.26 5.11 8.00
CA ALA A 33 -4.05 4.91 9.22
C ALA A 33 -3.70 5.99 10.25
N THR A 34 -4.70 6.73 10.73
CA THR A 34 -4.51 7.83 11.66
C THR A 34 -5.64 7.94 12.69
N THR A 35 -5.52 8.91 13.61
CA THR A 35 -6.56 9.18 14.61
C THR A 35 -7.63 10.13 14.09
N THR A 36 -8.88 9.93 14.52
CA THR A 36 -9.98 10.88 14.23
C THR A 36 -9.65 12.31 14.67
N SER A 37 -8.93 12.49 15.79
CA SER A 37 -8.48 13.81 16.25
C SER A 37 -7.55 14.51 15.25
N THR A 38 -6.69 13.75 14.56
CA THR A 38 -5.78 14.29 13.55
C THR A 38 -6.55 14.67 12.29
N GLU A 39 -7.47 13.82 11.84
CA GLU A 39 -8.33 14.12 10.69
C GLU A 39 -9.20 15.37 10.94
N GLN A 40 -9.88 15.41 12.08
CA GLN A 40 -10.78 16.52 12.45
C GLN A 40 -10.05 17.84 12.69
N SER A 41 -8.74 17.83 12.93
CA SER A 41 -7.94 19.05 13.05
C SER A 41 -7.83 19.83 11.74
N GLY A 42 -8.10 19.19 10.59
CA GLY A 42 -7.88 19.76 9.26
C GLY A 42 -6.41 19.77 8.81
N LEU A 43 -5.48 19.25 9.62
CA LEU A 43 -4.06 19.19 9.26
C LEU A 43 -3.82 18.44 7.95
N LEU A 44 -4.45 17.27 7.78
CA LEU A 44 -4.26 16.44 6.60
C LEU A 44 -4.84 17.08 5.34
N SER A 45 -5.92 17.84 5.45
CA SER A 45 -6.49 18.59 4.33
C SER A 45 -5.53 19.65 3.76
N LEU A 46 -4.56 20.12 4.56
CA LEU A 46 -3.52 21.05 4.10
C LEU A 46 -2.28 20.33 3.57
N LEU A 47 -1.86 19.24 4.22
CA LEU A 47 -0.62 18.53 3.88
C LEU A 47 -0.78 17.63 2.66
N LEU A 48 -1.88 16.88 2.57
CA LEU A 48 -2.06 15.86 1.53
C LEU A 48 -2.06 16.46 0.13
N PRO A 49 -2.78 17.55 -0.19
CA PRO A 49 -2.76 18.10 -1.55
C PRO A 49 -1.36 18.50 -2.04
N VAL A 50 -0.51 19.00 -1.12
CA VAL A 50 0.88 19.36 -1.42
C VAL A 50 1.73 18.11 -1.63
N PHE A 51 1.55 17.09 -0.78
CA PHE A 51 2.23 15.81 -0.91
C PHE A 51 1.86 15.11 -2.23
N GLU A 52 0.57 14.94 -2.49
CA GLU A 52 0.05 14.25 -3.68
C GLU A 52 0.49 14.94 -4.98
N LYS A 53 0.49 16.27 -5.01
CA LYS A 53 0.98 17.04 -6.18
C LYS A 53 2.48 16.83 -6.42
N LYS A 54 3.28 16.68 -5.36
CA LYS A 54 4.74 16.51 -5.46
C LYS A 54 5.14 15.10 -5.84
N THR A 55 4.43 14.10 -5.32
CA THR A 55 4.78 12.69 -5.48
C THR A 55 4.00 12.00 -6.60
N GLY A 56 2.84 12.53 -6.96
CA GLY A 56 1.89 11.86 -7.85
C GLY A 56 1.18 10.67 -7.20
N LEU A 57 1.31 10.48 -5.88
CA LEU A 57 0.61 9.46 -5.11
C LEU A 57 -0.69 10.04 -4.55
N THR A 58 -1.76 9.27 -4.52
CA THR A 58 -2.99 9.57 -3.79
C THR A 58 -2.92 8.96 -2.39
N VAL A 59 -3.42 9.65 -1.36
CA VAL A 59 -3.43 9.14 0.01
C VAL A 59 -4.87 8.81 0.44
N ASP A 60 -5.13 7.54 0.72
CA ASP A 60 -6.35 7.08 1.36
C ASP A 60 -6.22 7.18 2.88
N VAL A 61 -7.02 8.04 3.49
CA VAL A 61 -7.01 8.20 4.96
C VAL A 61 -8.02 7.29 5.61
N VAL A 62 -7.57 6.51 6.60
CA VAL A 62 -8.41 5.71 7.50
C VAL A 62 -8.31 6.31 8.90
N ALA A 63 -9.29 7.14 9.25
CA ALA A 63 -9.36 7.82 10.55
C ALA A 63 -10.12 6.96 11.57
N VAL A 64 -9.40 6.38 12.54
CA VAL A 64 -9.93 5.50 13.58
C VAL A 64 -9.32 5.83 14.95
N GLY A 65 -9.61 5.08 16.01
CA GLY A 65 -8.88 5.25 17.28
C GLY A 65 -7.45 4.71 17.19
N THR A 66 -6.52 5.20 18.01
CA THR A 66 -5.11 4.77 18.04
C THR A 66 -4.94 3.24 18.02
N GLY A 67 -5.64 2.52 18.91
CA GLY A 67 -5.53 1.06 18.97
C GLY A 67 -6.05 0.34 17.72
N ALA A 68 -7.02 0.94 17.02
CA ALA A 68 -7.49 0.39 15.75
C ALA A 68 -6.51 0.70 14.61
N ALA A 69 -5.90 1.90 14.59
CA ALA A 69 -4.88 2.26 13.63
C ALA A 69 -3.67 1.32 13.74
N ILE A 70 -3.12 1.13 14.94
CA ILE A 70 -2.01 0.20 15.17
C ILE A 70 -2.33 -1.22 14.68
N LYS A 71 -3.52 -1.75 14.99
CA LYS A 71 -3.96 -3.06 14.49
C LYS A 71 -4.07 -3.17 12.98
N LEU A 72 -4.36 -2.07 12.27
CA LEU A 72 -4.33 -2.05 10.80
C LEU A 72 -2.89 -2.17 10.30
N GLY A 73 -1.95 -1.46 10.93
CA GLY A 73 -0.52 -1.60 10.61
C GLY A 73 0.02 -3.01 10.90
N GLU A 74 -0.36 -3.61 12.04
CA GLU A 74 0.08 -4.96 12.42
C GLU A 74 -0.36 -6.02 11.39
N LYS A 75 -1.48 -5.78 10.71
CA LYS A 75 -2.03 -6.66 9.66
C LYS A 75 -1.48 -6.36 8.26
N GLY A 76 -0.74 -5.27 8.09
CA GLY A 76 -0.34 -4.77 6.77
C GLY A 76 -1.50 -4.16 5.97
N ASP A 77 -2.61 -3.79 6.63
CA ASP A 77 -3.77 -3.15 5.99
C ASP A 77 -3.56 -1.65 5.74
N ALA A 78 -2.50 -1.07 6.34
CA ALA A 78 -2.08 0.32 6.17
C ALA A 78 -0.58 0.40 5.82
N ASP A 79 -0.24 1.32 4.92
CA ASP A 79 1.15 1.55 4.48
C ASP A 79 1.89 2.53 5.40
N VAL A 80 1.15 3.46 6.00
CA VAL A 80 1.69 4.50 6.90
C VAL A 80 0.80 4.62 8.14
N LEU A 81 1.44 4.77 9.29
CA LEU A 81 0.79 5.05 10.57
C LEU A 81 1.12 6.47 11.05
N LEU A 82 0.09 7.21 11.45
CA LEU A 82 0.22 8.50 12.12
C LEU A 82 -0.68 8.53 13.35
N VAL A 83 -0.13 8.22 14.51
CA VAL A 83 -0.85 8.24 15.79
C VAL A 83 -0.17 9.17 16.78
N HIS A 84 -0.89 9.53 17.85
CA HIS A 84 -0.34 10.30 18.96
C HIS A 84 -0.16 9.40 20.18
N ALA A 85 0.69 8.37 20.05
CA ALA A 85 0.84 7.35 21.08
C ALA A 85 2.24 6.72 21.06
N ARG A 86 3.23 7.52 21.46
CA ARG A 86 4.64 7.16 21.36
C ARG A 86 5.00 5.77 21.92
N ALA A 87 4.52 5.46 23.12
CA ALA A 87 4.81 4.16 23.75
C ALA A 87 4.27 2.97 22.93
N GLN A 88 3.15 3.15 22.22
CA GLN A 88 2.57 2.11 21.37
C GLN A 88 3.30 2.04 20.02
N GLU A 89 3.75 3.17 19.47
CA GLU A 89 4.62 3.22 18.29
C GLU A 89 5.94 2.48 18.55
N ASP A 90 6.59 2.74 19.69
CA ASP A 90 7.84 2.07 20.06
C ASP A 90 7.63 0.55 20.20
N ALA A 91 6.50 0.11 20.79
CA ALA A 91 6.15 -1.30 20.88
C ALA A 91 5.87 -1.94 19.51
N PHE A 92 5.20 -1.21 18.61
CA PHE A 92 4.93 -1.64 17.24
C PHE A 92 6.23 -1.87 16.46
N MET A 93 7.20 -0.94 16.56
CA MET A 93 8.51 -1.07 15.94
C MET A 93 9.32 -2.22 16.56
N ALA A 94 9.35 -2.32 17.89
CA ALA A 94 10.07 -3.39 18.60
C ALA A 94 9.54 -4.79 18.28
N ALA A 95 8.25 -4.91 17.94
CA ALA A 95 7.62 -6.14 17.51
C ALA A 95 7.86 -6.48 16.02
N GLY A 96 8.53 -5.60 15.26
CA GLY A 96 8.89 -5.82 13.86
C GLY A 96 7.75 -5.61 12.87
N PHE A 97 6.73 -4.83 13.23
CA PHE A 97 5.63 -4.48 12.32
C PHE A 97 5.93 -3.25 11.44
N GLY A 98 6.98 -2.49 11.78
CA GLY A 98 7.48 -1.38 10.98
C GLY A 98 8.96 -1.56 10.68
N ASP A 99 9.41 -0.96 9.58
CA ASP A 99 10.78 -1.01 9.07
C ASP A 99 11.68 0.11 9.59
#